data_AF-A0A9E1U1A8-F1
#
_entry.id   AF-A0A9E1U1A8-F1
#
_cell.length_a   1.000
_cell.length_b   1.000
_cell.length_c   1.000
_cell.angle_alpha   90.00
_cell.angle_beta   90.00
_cell.angle_gamma   90.00
#
_symmetry.space_group_name_H-M   'P 1'
#
loop_
_entity.id
_entity.type
_entity.pdbx_description
1 polymer ?
#
loop_
_entity_poly.entity_id
_entity_poly.type
_entity_poly.pdbx_seq_one_letter_code
_entity_poly.pdbx_strand_id
1 'polypeptide(L)'
;MGAGDEPQKSDMHHLFSCKSNVNSSRGNDPYAEIPDEDTDTWYRNDYSQEDIPTEYIDEFAEKDNPPDPNNEVFEPRENHKGNASRAMFYFFAMYNNVADTNSYID
;
A
#
# COMPACT_ATOMS: atom_id res chain seq x y z
N MET A 1 14.37 1.09 -4.48
CA MET A 1 13.16 0.29 -4.74
C MET A 1 13.09 -0.03 -6.22
N GLY A 2 13.25 -1.30 -6.57
CA GLY A 2 13.45 -1.81 -7.93
C GLY A 2 12.16 -2.06 -8.72
N ALA A 3 11.22 -1.13 -8.68
CA ALA A 3 10.03 -1.12 -9.55
C ALA A 3 10.02 0.06 -10.54
N GLY A 4 11.16 0.75 -10.67
CA GLY A 4 11.33 1.91 -11.56
C GLY A 4 11.52 1.56 -13.03
N ASP A 5 11.87 0.30 -13.32
CA ASP A 5 12.28 -0.14 -14.65
C ASP A 5 11.16 -0.94 -15.34
N GLU A 6 11.03 -0.77 -16.66
CA GLU A 6 10.16 -1.64 -17.46
C GLU A 6 10.75 -3.07 -17.51
N PRO A 7 9.91 -4.13 -17.50
CA PRO A 7 8.46 -4.12 -17.63
C PRO A 7 7.69 -4.01 -16.32
N GLN A 8 8.38 -3.97 -15.17
CA GLN A 8 7.77 -4.01 -13.83
C GLN A 8 6.80 -2.86 -13.61
N LYS A 9 7.12 -1.65 -14.09
CA LYS A 9 6.24 -0.48 -14.00
C LYS A 9 4.93 -0.60 -14.78
N SER A 10 4.92 -1.39 -15.85
CA SER A 10 3.79 -1.48 -16.81
C SER A 10 3.05 -2.81 -16.77
N ASP A 11 3.42 -3.74 -15.87
CA ASP A 11 2.71 -5.01 -15.71
C ASP A 11 1.35 -4.78 -15.04
N MET A 12 0.27 -5.03 -15.79
CA MET A 12 -1.11 -4.84 -15.34
C MET A 12 -1.53 -5.79 -14.22
N HIS A 13 -0.78 -6.87 -13.93
CA HIS A 13 -1.15 -7.86 -12.91
C HIS A 13 -0.98 -7.35 -11.47
N HIS A 14 -0.31 -6.23 -11.26
CA HIS A 14 -0.21 -5.57 -9.95
C HIS A 14 -0.74 -4.13 -9.94
N LEU A 15 -1.33 -3.68 -11.07
CA LEU A 15 -1.97 -2.36 -11.17
C LEU A 15 -3.45 -2.45 -10.81
N PHE A 16 -3.86 -1.69 -9.78
CA PHE A 16 -5.26 -1.56 -9.37
C PHE A 16 -5.73 -0.12 -9.53
N SER A 17 -7.01 0.05 -9.87
CA SER A 17 -7.65 1.36 -9.82
C SER A 17 -7.75 1.82 -8.36
N CYS A 18 -7.06 2.90 -8.02
CA CYS A 18 -7.14 3.57 -6.72
C CYS A 18 -7.54 5.04 -6.92
N LYS A 19 -8.21 5.62 -5.92
CA LYS A 19 -8.52 7.06 -5.95
C LYS A 19 -7.24 7.88 -5.78
N SER A 20 -7.14 9.01 -6.48
CA SER A 20 -5.91 9.80 -6.53
C SER A 20 -5.48 10.33 -5.17
N ASN A 21 -6.41 10.77 -4.32
CA ASN A 21 -6.12 11.23 -2.96
C ASN A 21 -5.59 10.09 -2.07
N VAL A 22 -6.19 8.90 -2.17
CA VAL A 22 -5.76 7.71 -1.40
C VAL A 22 -4.41 7.20 -1.90
N ASN A 23 -4.21 7.15 -3.22
CA ASN A 23 -2.93 6.79 -3.83
C ASN A 23 -1.81 7.78 -3.47
N SER A 24 -2.15 9.08 -3.41
CA SER A 24 -1.21 10.11 -2.99
C SER A 24 -0.89 10.02 -1.50
N SER A 25 -1.88 9.71 -0.65
CA SER A 25 -1.70 9.54 0.79
C SER A 25 -0.85 8.31 1.12
N ARG A 26 -1.09 7.17 0.44
CA ARG A 26 -0.28 5.96 0.56
C ARG A 26 1.17 6.16 0.14
N GLY A 27 1.42 7.07 -0.80
CA GLY A 27 2.75 7.35 -1.32
C GLY A 27 3.55 6.08 -1.65
N ASN A 28 4.63 5.87 -0.90
CA ASN A 28 5.48 4.69 -1.00
C ASN A 28 5.50 3.85 0.28
N ASP A 29 4.53 4.08 1.14
CA ASP A 29 4.52 3.53 2.49
C ASP A 29 4.17 2.04 2.43
N PRO A 30 4.83 1.21 3.25
CA PRO A 30 4.56 -0.21 3.30
C PRO A 30 3.11 -0.47 3.71
N TYR A 31 2.55 -1.56 3.15
CA TYR A 31 1.25 -2.04 3.59
C TYR A 31 1.39 -2.75 4.94
N ALA A 32 0.53 -2.41 5.89
CA ALA A 32 0.45 -3.05 7.21
C ALA A 32 -1.01 -3.16 7.67
N GLU A 33 -1.21 -3.97 8.71
CA GLU A 33 -2.41 -3.92 9.54
C GLU A 33 -2.18 -2.86 10.61
N ILE A 34 -3.10 -1.91 10.75
CA ILE A 34 -3.06 -0.78 11.66
C ILE A 34 -4.20 -0.97 12.67
N PRO A 35 -3.91 -0.94 13.98
CA PRO A 35 -4.97 -0.88 14.98
C PRO A 35 -5.81 0.39 14.80
N ASP A 36 -7.15 0.30 14.87
CA ASP A 36 -8.05 1.45 14.70
C ASP A 36 -7.68 2.68 15.57
N GLU A 37 -7.09 2.43 16.73
CA GLU A 37 -6.64 3.41 17.72
C GLU A 37 -5.35 4.15 17.36
N ASP A 38 -4.54 3.57 16.47
CA ASP A 38 -3.32 4.15 15.91
C ASP A 38 -3.58 4.84 14.55
N THR A 39 -4.77 4.66 13.96
CA THR A 39 -5.11 5.27 12.66
C THR A 39 -5.35 6.78 12.77
N ASP A 40 -4.50 7.56 12.12
CA ASP A 40 -4.64 9.03 12.01
C ASP A 40 -5.69 9.46 11.00
N THR A 41 -5.82 8.73 9.89
CA THR A 41 -6.73 9.14 8.81
C THR A 41 -7.41 7.96 8.13
N TRP A 42 -8.72 8.07 8.06
CA TRP A 42 -9.63 7.12 7.44
C TRP A 42 -10.11 7.67 6.09
N TYR A 43 -9.96 6.91 5.02
CA TYR A 43 -10.35 7.31 3.66
C TYR A 43 -11.48 6.45 3.08
N ARG A 44 -12.64 7.05 2.80
CA ARG A 44 -13.76 6.38 2.11
C ARG A 44 -14.41 7.29 1.09
N ASN A 45 -14.68 6.73 -0.08
CA ASN A 45 -15.25 7.47 -1.20
C ASN A 45 -14.51 8.78 -1.46
N ASP A 46 -15.19 9.93 -1.40
CA ASP A 46 -14.61 11.24 -1.70
C ASP A 46 -14.35 12.07 -0.43
N TYR A 47 -14.35 11.44 0.74
CA TYR A 47 -14.09 12.10 2.01
C TYR A 47 -13.04 11.34 2.84
N SER A 48 -12.50 12.05 3.81
CA SER A 48 -11.62 11.51 4.84
C SER A 48 -12.03 12.04 6.20
N GLN A 49 -11.65 11.33 7.26
CA GLN A 49 -11.90 11.73 8.64
C GLN A 49 -10.76 11.25 9.53
N GLU A 50 -10.59 11.91 10.67
CA GLU A 50 -9.55 11.57 11.67
C GLU A 50 -10.14 10.74 12.82
N ASP A 51 -11.44 10.88 13.09
CA ASP A 51 -12.12 10.06 14.10
C ASP A 51 -12.40 8.63 13.58
N ILE A 52 -12.28 7.66 14.48
CA ILE A 52 -12.61 6.25 14.22
C ILE A 52 -14.09 6.16 13.75
N PRO A 53 -14.35 5.61 12.54
CA PRO A 53 -15.71 5.41 12.05
C PRO A 53 -16.50 4.49 12.97
N THR A 54 -17.78 4.79 13.19
CA THR A 54 -18.68 3.94 13.98
C THR A 54 -19.45 2.92 13.15
N GLU A 55 -19.44 3.07 11.82
CA GLU A 55 -20.06 2.18 10.86
C GLU A 55 -19.16 2.02 9.62
N TYR A 56 -19.23 0.85 8.99
CA TYR A 56 -18.51 0.54 7.75
C TYR A 56 -16.98 0.66 7.85
N ILE A 57 -16.40 0.39 9.03
CA ILE A 57 -14.94 0.47 9.30
C ILE A 57 -14.15 -0.27 8.20
N ASP A 58 -14.51 -1.52 7.90
CA ASP A 58 -13.90 -2.37 6.87
C ASP A 58 -13.90 -1.78 5.43
N GLU A 59 -14.69 -0.73 5.18
CA GLU A 59 -14.75 -0.03 3.88
C GLU A 59 -13.79 1.16 3.77
N PHE A 60 -13.11 1.53 4.85
CA PHE A 60 -12.11 2.59 4.85
C PHE A 60 -10.72 2.02 4.56
N ALA A 61 -9.89 2.85 3.92
CA ALA A 61 -8.46 2.63 3.93
C ALA A 61 -7.84 3.53 5.00
N GLU A 62 -6.76 3.09 5.62
CA GLU A 62 -6.24 3.69 6.84
C GLU A 62 -4.79 4.11 6.66
N LYS A 63 -4.42 5.18 7.36
CA LYS A 63 -3.07 5.75 7.33
C LYS A 63 -2.67 6.07 8.77
N ASP A 64 -1.53 5.52 9.17
CA ASP A 64 -0.83 5.83 10.41
C ASP A 64 0.43 6.63 10.05
N ASN A 65 0.61 7.77 10.70
CA ASN A 65 1.73 8.69 10.54
C ASN A 65 2.52 8.83 11.85
N PRO A 66 3.50 7.92 12.06
CA PRO A 66 4.58 8.01 13.01
C PRO A 66 5.04 9.42 13.37
N PRO A 67 5.44 9.76 14.61
CA PRO A 67 6.40 10.85 14.79
C PRO A 67 7.69 10.65 13.98
N ASP A 68 8.05 9.39 13.70
CA ASP A 68 9.11 9.02 12.77
C ASP A 68 8.51 8.72 11.37
N PRO A 69 8.77 9.55 10.36
CA PRO A 69 8.21 9.39 9.01
C PRO A 69 8.71 8.12 8.29
N ASN A 70 9.73 7.43 8.79
CA ASN A 70 10.17 6.16 8.22
C ASN A 70 9.29 4.96 8.65
N ASN A 71 8.41 5.18 9.62
CA ASN A 71 7.52 4.15 10.16
C ASN A 71 6.06 4.38 9.73
N GLU A 72 5.82 5.28 8.78
CA GLU A 72 4.50 5.46 8.20
C GLU A 72 4.05 4.17 7.51
N VAL A 73 2.79 3.81 7.71
CA VAL A 73 2.20 2.61 7.13
C VAL A 73 0.83 2.94 6.57
N PHE A 74 0.39 2.11 5.61
CA PHE A 74 -0.91 2.26 4.99
C PHE A 74 -1.66 0.93 4.99
N GLU A 75 -2.93 0.96 5.35
CA GLU A 75 -3.80 -0.20 5.29
C GLU A 75 -4.82 -0.05 4.14
N PRO A 76 -4.81 -0.94 3.14
CA PRO A 76 -5.90 -1.02 2.18
C PRO A 76 -7.17 -1.52 2.86
N ARG A 77 -8.33 -1.09 2.33
CA ARG A 77 -9.66 -1.64 2.72
C ARG A 77 -9.64 -3.15 2.86
N GLU A 78 -10.40 -3.68 3.80
CA GLU A 78 -10.44 -5.10 4.13
C GLU A 78 -10.66 -5.98 2.88
N ASN A 79 -11.64 -5.61 2.04
CA ASN A 79 -11.94 -6.33 0.80
C ASN A 79 -10.83 -6.28 -0.27
N HIS A 80 -9.85 -5.39 -0.11
CA HIS A 80 -8.72 -5.19 -1.01
C HIS A 80 -7.42 -5.77 -0.47
N LYS A 81 -7.29 -6.04 0.84
CA LYS A 81 -6.07 -6.63 1.44
C LYS A 81 -5.58 -7.84 0.66
N GLY A 82 -6.49 -8.78 0.33
CA GLY A 82 -6.14 -9.97 -0.46
C GLY A 82 -5.68 -9.68 -1.90
N ASN A 83 -6.17 -8.62 -2.54
CA ASN A 83 -5.68 -8.19 -3.86
C ASN A 83 -4.27 -7.61 -3.76
N ALA A 84 -4.03 -6.74 -2.77
CA ALA A 84 -2.72 -6.18 -2.50
C ALA A 84 -1.69 -7.27 -2.20
N SER A 85 -2.02 -8.24 -1.34
CA SER A 85 -1.13 -9.37 -1.03
C SER A 85 -0.81 -10.21 -2.26
N ARG A 86 -1.81 -10.52 -3.11
CA ARG A 86 -1.59 -11.29 -4.35
C ARG A 86 -0.70 -10.55 -5.33
N ALA A 87 -0.86 -9.24 -5.47
CA ALA A 87 -0.03 -8.44 -6.35
C ALA A 87 1.42 -8.39 -5.87
N MET A 88 1.64 -8.18 -4.57
CA MET A 88 2.98 -8.23 -3.98
C MET A 88 3.62 -9.61 -4.15
N PHE A 89 2.84 -10.68 -3.94
CA PHE A 89 3.32 -12.05 -4.14
C PHE A 89 3.65 -12.35 -5.61
N TYR A 90 2.81 -11.92 -6.55
CA TYR A 90 3.06 -12.05 -7.99
C TYR A 90 4.32 -11.28 -8.39
N PHE A 91 4.47 -10.04 -7.94
CA PHE A 91 5.64 -9.22 -8.21
C PHE A 91 6.92 -9.89 -7.70
N PHE A 92 6.91 -10.36 -6.46
CA PHE A 92 8.00 -11.14 -5.88
C PHE A 92 8.29 -12.37 -6.75
N ALA A 93 7.30 -13.25 -6.98
CA ALA A 93 7.49 -14.49 -7.73
C ALA A 93 8.02 -14.28 -9.16
N MET A 94 7.50 -13.29 -9.90
CA MET A 94 7.90 -13.02 -11.28
C MET A 94 9.22 -12.26 -11.41
N TYR A 95 9.51 -11.34 -10.48
CA TYR A 95 10.67 -10.44 -10.57
C TYR A 95 11.77 -10.73 -9.54
N ASN A 96 11.66 -11.81 -8.76
CA ASN A 96 12.68 -12.27 -7.82
C ASN A 96 14.07 -12.40 -8.46
N ASN A 97 14.15 -12.85 -9.71
CA ASN A 97 15.41 -12.97 -10.45
C ASN A 97 16.06 -11.63 -10.83
N VAL A 98 15.38 -10.50 -10.65
CA VAL A 98 15.91 -9.15 -10.96
C VAL A 98 16.28 -8.38 -9.68
N ALA A 99 15.75 -8.78 -8.52
CA ALA A 99 16.09 -8.18 -7.23
C ALA A 99 17.44 -8.67 -6.66
N ASP A 100 17.88 -9.89 -7.01
CA ASP A 100 19.10 -10.51 -6.47
C ASP A 100 20.33 -10.42 -7.41
N THR A 101 20.16 -9.96 -8.65
CA THR A 101 21.24 -9.96 -9.67
C THR A 101 22.09 -8.69 -9.67
N ASN A 102 21.85 -7.73 -8.75
CA ASN A 102 22.64 -6.51 -8.61
C ASN A 102 23.44 -6.40 -7.30
N SER A 103 23.55 -7.49 -6.51
CA SER A 103 24.34 -7.52 -5.27
C SER A 103 25.74 -8.14 -5.42
N TYR A 104 26.09 -8.67 -6.61
CA TYR A 104 27.43 -9.23 -6.86
C TYR A 104 27.93 -8.97 -8.28
N ILE A 105 28.50 -7.79 -8.53
CA ILE A 105 29.64 -7.61 -9.44
C ILE A 105 30.56 -6.57 -8.78
N ASP A 106 31.84 -6.97 -8.62
CA ASP A 106 32.99 -6.32 -7.95
C ASP A 106 33.05 -4.79 -7.85
#